data_AF-A0A1V8M7V3-F1
#
_entry.id   AF-A0A1V8M7V3-F1
#
_cell.length_a   1.000
_cell.length_b   1.000
_cell.length_c   1.000
_cell.angle_alpha   90.00
_cell.angle_beta   90.00
_cell.angle_gamma   90.00
#
_symmetry.space_group_name_H-M   'P 1'
#
loop_
_entity.id
_entity.type
_entity.pdbx_description
1 polymer ?
#
loop_
_entity_poly.entity_id
_entity_poly.type
_entity_poly.pdbx_seq_one_letter_code
_entity_poly.pdbx_strand_id
1 'polypeptide(L)' 'MQVSHETIYQWIFTDAQQGGDFFLSLVRHHKKRRKQRRSSKKRLFEVRISITEQPKIVADRVRFGDWESDTMKSVALVT' A
#
# COMPACT_ATOMS: atom_id res chain seq x y z
N MET A 1 21.13 -12.09 21.02
CA MET A 1 21.90 -11.34 20.01
C MET A 1 20.91 -10.52 19.21
N GLN A 2 20.91 -9.20 19.39
CA GLN A 2 19.97 -8.30 18.74
C GLN A 2 20.73 -7.60 17.63
N VAL A 3 20.33 -7.83 16.38
CA VAL A 3 20.93 -7.17 15.22
C VAL A 3 19.98 -6.07 14.80
N SER A 4 20.49 -4.84 14.69
CA SER A 4 19.66 -3.73 14.22
C SER A 4 19.40 -3.89 12.71
N HIS A 5 18.28 -3.35 12.23
CA HIS A 5 17.98 -3.37 10.80
C HIS A 5 19.05 -2.61 9.98
N GLU A 6 19.68 -1.59 10.58
CA GLU A 6 20.77 -0.86 9.95
C GLU A 6 21.99 -1.75 9.72
N THR A 7 22.37 -2.58 10.69
CA THR A 7 23.48 -3.53 10.53
C THR A 7 23.22 -4.48 9.36
N ILE A 8 21.99 -4.98 9.22
CA ILE A 8 21.59 -5.83 8.09
C ILE A 8 21.76 -5.07 6.76
N TYR A 9 21.32 -3.81 6.69
CA TYR A 9 21.46 -3.01 5.47
C TYR A 9 22.93 -2.70 5.16
N GLN A 10 23.74 -2.33 6.15
CA GLN A 10 25.17 -2.08 5.96
C GLN A 10 25.85 -3.32 5.38
N TRP A 11 25.56 -4.51 5.91
CA TRP A 11 26.10 -5.77 5.37
C TRP A 11 25.72 -6.02 3.92
N ILE A 12 24.43 -5.84 3.57
CA ILE A 12 23.96 -6.03 2.20
C ILE A 12 24.63 -5.02 1.25
N PHE A 13 24.83 -3.77 1.67
CA PHE A 13 25.50 -2.75 0.85
C PHE A 13 27.01 -2.98 0.72
N THR A 14 27.66 -3.51 1.75
CA THR A 14 29.06 -3.89 1.70
C THR A 14 29.28 -5.08 0.76
N ASP A 15 28.43 -6.10 0.82
CA ASP A 15 28.44 -7.24 -0.09
C ASP A 15 28.25 -6.80 -1.56
N ALA A 16 27.26 -5.95 -1.81
CA ALA A 16 27.00 -5.42 -3.16
C ALA A 16 28.19 -4.61 -3.73
N GLN A 17 28.95 -3.90 -2.89
CA GLN A 17 30.17 -3.19 -3.32
C GLN A 17 31.32 -4.14 -3.67
N GLN A 18 31.35 -5.31 -3.05
CA GLN A 18 32.34 -6.36 -3.32
C GLN A 18 31.96 -7.25 -4.51
N GLY A 19 30.82 -6.97 -5.15
CA GLY A 19 30.30 -7.75 -6.27
C GLY A 19 29.45 -8.95 -5.86
N GLY A 20 28.97 -8.97 -4.60
CA GLY A 20 28.02 -9.97 -4.12
C GLY A 20 26.56 -9.66 -4.51
N ASP A 21 25.71 -10.65 -4.28
CA ASP A 21 24.36 -10.72 -4.82
C ASP A 21 23.26 -10.66 -3.75
N PHE A 22 23.58 -10.44 -2.47
CA PHE A 22 22.58 -10.48 -1.40
C PHE A 22 21.47 -9.44 -1.57
N PHE A 23 21.78 -8.31 -2.22
CA PHE A 23 20.79 -7.28 -2.51
C PHE A 23 19.64 -7.79 -3.39
N LEU A 24 19.80 -8.89 -4.15
CA LEU A 24 18.75 -9.49 -4.97
C LEU A 24 17.59 -10.05 -4.14
N SER A 25 17.83 -10.39 -2.87
CA SER A 25 16.80 -10.87 -1.95
C SER A 25 15.87 -9.74 -1.45
N LEU A 26 16.21 -8.47 -1.70
CA LEU A 26 15.37 -7.35 -1.33
C LEU A 26 14.16 -7.23 -2.27
N VAL A 27 12.99 -6.98 -1.69
CA VAL A 27 11.72 -6.73 -2.40
C VAL A 27 11.85 -5.59 -3.43
N ARG A 28 12.76 -4.64 -3.18
CA ARG A 28 13.05 -3.51 -4.06
C ARG A 28 14.54 -3.42 -4.38
N HIS A 29 15.14 -4.51 -4.84
CA HIS A 29 16.55 -4.54 -5.24
C HIS A 29 16.89 -3.60 -6.42
N HIS A 30 15.89 -3.18 -7.20
CA HIS A 30 16.10 -2.37 -8.40
C HIS A 30 16.57 -0.94 -8.05
N LYS A 31 17.67 -0.50 -8.67
CA LYS A 31 18.20 0.87 -8.53
C LYS A 31 17.22 1.96 -8.95
N LYS A 32 16.35 1.67 -9.92
CA LYS A 32 15.33 2.60 -10.42
C LYS A 32 13.94 2.02 -10.21
N ARG A 33 13.04 2.83 -9.67
CA ARG A 33 11.62 2.48 -9.58
C ARG A 33 11.03 2.39 -10.98
N ARG A 34 10.31 1.29 -11.28
CA ARG A 34 9.57 1.15 -12.53
C ARG A 34 8.58 2.32 -12.67
N LYS A 35 8.59 2.98 -13.84
CA LYS A 35 7.65 4.05 -14.17
C LYS A 35 6.21 3.52 -14.07
N GLN A 36 5.43 4.05 -13.14
CA GLN A 36 4.01 3.75 -13.05
C GLN A 36 3.31 4.47 -14.21
N ARG A 37 2.73 3.72 -15.14
CA ARG A 37 1.83 4.30 -16.15
C ARG A 37 0.61 4.82 -15.39
N ARG A 38 0.21 6.08 -15.63
CA ARG A 38 -1.09 6.57 -15.16
C ARG A 38 -2.15 5.68 -15.80
N SER A 39 -2.68 4.74 -15.04
CA SER A 39 -3.93 4.08 -15.41
C SER A 39 -4.97 5.19 -15.42
N SER A 40 -5.60 5.43 -16.57
CA SER A 40 -6.91 6.07 -16.58
C SER A 40 -7.74 5.25 -15.59
N LYS A 41 -8.11 5.86 -14.46
CA LYS A 41 -8.74 5.17 -13.34
C LYS A 41 -9.95 4.40 -13.88
N LYS A 42 -9.78 3.11 -14.23
CA LYS A 42 -10.91 2.20 -14.33
C LYS A 42 -11.43 2.16 -12.90
N ARG A 43 -12.67 2.60 -12.73
CA ARG A 43 -13.33 2.62 -11.44
C ARG A 43 -13.28 1.18 -10.92
N LEU A 44 -12.44 0.91 -9.92
CA LEU A 44 -12.20 -0.44 -9.41
C LEU A 44 -13.45 -1.05 -8.74
N PHE A 45 -14.48 -0.24 -8.52
CA PHE A 45 -15.72 -0.63 -7.85
C PHE A 45 -16.90 -0.22 -8.73
N GLU A 46 -17.59 -1.20 -9.30
CA GLU A 46 -18.78 -1.03 -10.14
C GLU A 46 -19.97 -0.49 -9.33
N VAL A 47 -20.04 -0.81 -8.04
CA VAL A 47 -21.19 -0.46 -7.18
C VAL A 47 -20.70 0.38 -6.00
N ARG A 48 -21.04 1.67 -6.00
CA ARG A 48 -20.94 2.51 -4.81
C ARG A 48 -22.31 2.50 -4.15
N ILE A 49 -22.41 1.87 -2.98
CA ILE A 49 -23.56 2.04 -2.08
C ILE A 49 -23.30 3.35 -1.34
N SER A 50 -24.28 4.27 -1.34
CA SER A 50 -24.16 5.51 -0.57
C SER A 50 -23.96 5.18 0.92
N ILE A 51 -23.26 6.02 1.68
CA ILE A 51 -23.11 5.82 3.14
C ILE A 51 -24.50 5.72 3.80
N THR A 52 -25.48 6.47 3.29
CA THR A 52 -26.87 6.45 3.76
C THR A 52 -27.60 5.13 3.48
N GLU A 53 -27.15 4.37 2.49
CA GLU A 53 -27.77 3.10 2.06
C GLU A 53 -27.10 1.88 2.71
N GLN A 54 -26.08 2.07 3.54
CA GLN A 54 -25.41 0.97 4.22
C GLN A 54 -26.35 0.32 5.25
N PRO A 55 -26.35 -1.01 5.36
CA PRO A 55 -27.15 -1.71 6.35
C PRO A 55 -26.62 -1.42 7.76
N LYS A 56 -27.54 -1.23 8.73
CA LYS A 56 -27.24 -0.85 10.12
C LYS A 56 -26.18 -1.72 10.81
N ILE A 57 -26.13 -3.01 10.43
CA ILE A 57 -25.15 -3.97 10.95
C ILE A 57 -23.68 -3.56 10.72
N VAL A 58 -23.41 -2.76 9.69
CA VAL A 58 -22.07 -2.20 9.42
C VAL A 58 -21.73 -1.13 10.45
N ALA A 59 -22.68 -0.24 10.77
CA ALA A 59 -22.53 0.77 11.82
C ALA A 59 -22.38 0.12 13.21
N ASP A 60 -23.06 -1.00 13.44
CA ASP A 60 -23.00 -1.75 14.70
C ASP A 60 -21.67 -2.54 14.85
N ARG A 61 -20.88 -2.66 13.78
CA ARG A 61 -19.57 -3.35 13.75
C ARG A 61 -19.58 -4.80 14.26
N VAL A 62 -20.73 -5.47 14.16
CA VAL A 62 -20.93 -6.83 14.69
C VAL A 62 -20.34 -7.90 13.75
N ARG A 63 -20.16 -7.58 12.47
CA ARG A 63 -19.68 -8.52 11.45
C ARG A 63 -18.20 -8.33 11.13
N PHE A 64 -17.43 -9.42 11.15
CA PHE A 64 -16.06 -9.44 10.63
C PHE A 64 -16.06 -9.45 9.09
N GLY A 65 -15.25 -8.60 8.47
CA GLY A 65 -15.07 -8.53 7.00
C GLY A 65 -15.58 -7.25 6.35
N ASP A 66 -16.21 -6.35 7.10
CA ASP A 66 -16.55 -5.00 6.64
C ASP A 66 -15.33 -4.08 6.82
N TRP A 67 -14.55 -3.90 5.75
CA TRP A 67 -13.42 -2.96 5.75
C TRP A 67 -13.90 -1.56 5.38
N GLU A 68 -14.04 -0.68 6.38
CA GLU A 68 -14.32 0.74 6.16
C GLU A 68 -13.08 1.46 5.62
N SER A 69 -13.19 2.05 4.42
CA SER A 69 -12.21 2.99 3.87
C SER A 69 -12.77 4.42 3.88
N ASP A 70 -13.36 4.85 5.00
CA ASP A 70 -14.10 6.12 5.08
C ASP A 70 -13.24 7.31 5.54
N THR A 71 -12.20 7.66 4.79
CA THR A 71 -11.41 8.89 5.06
C THR A 71 -11.27 9.80 3.84
N MET A 72 -11.79 9.44 2.67
CA MET A 72 -11.78 10.33 1.50
C MET A 72 -13.09 11.07 1.32
N LYS A 73 -13.24 12.22 1.99
CA LYS A 73 -14.27 13.21 1.64
C LYS A 73 -13.82 13.96 0.38
N SER A 74 -14.41 13.66 -0.78
CA SER A 74 -14.32 14.56 -1.94
C SER A 74 -15.41 15.63 -1.81
N VAL A 75 -15.05 16.82 -1.31
CA VAL A 75 -15.91 17.99 -1.45
C VAL A 75 -15.90 18.39 -2.92
N ALA A 76 -16.99 18.07 -3.63
CA ALA A 76 -17.28 18.73 -4.89
C ALA A 76 -17.96 20.06 -4.55
N LEU A 77 -17.24 21.16 -4.69
CA LEU A 77 -17.87 22.48 -4.77
C LEU A 77 -18.65 22.50 -6.10
N VAL A 78 -19.97 22.64 -6.01
CA VAL A 78 -20.83 22.95 -7.15
C VAL A 78 -20.97 24.48 -7.16
N THR A 79 -20.59 25.08 -8.29
CA THR A 79 -20.74 26.52 -8.59
C THR A 79 -22.21 26.92 -8.67
#